data_AF-A0A426V5Q1-F1
#
_entry.id   AF-A0A426V5Q1-F1
#
_cell.length_a   1.000
_cell.length_b   1.000
_cell.length_c   1.000
_cell.angle_alpha   90.00
_cell.angle_beta   90.00
_cell.angle_gamma   90.00
#
_symmetry.space_group_name_H-M   'P 1'
#
loop_
_entity.id
_entity.type
_entity.pdbx_description
1 polymer ?
#
loop_
_entity_poly.entity_id
_entity_poly.type
_entity_poly.pdbx_seq_one_letter_code
_entity_poly.pdbx_strand_id
1 'polypeptide(L)'
;MALTGCTATEPEPGWEVTVYYTAVESFHDGAPVAVTGCPTIECEGGDDPLGSYPEDFVQAVEDEGTGRITSGEHAGDYLNWSYDTGYWLDTEPRNSHGDPLRPFVSAAADPDVLPEGTRLRIADCGDAEDVTAEVCEELQAADWIIEDEFTPGLGGEHHIDVYLGEEDQADFTETDWYTTLVNARIEFP
;
A
#
# COMPACT_ATOMS: atom_id res chain seq x y z
N MET A 1 -37.56 11.42 -28.71
CA MET A 1 -36.13 11.11 -28.57
C MET A 1 -35.65 11.91 -27.37
N ALA A 2 -35.54 11.28 -26.20
CA ALA A 2 -34.95 11.89 -25.02
C ALA A 2 -33.49 11.44 -24.97
N LEU A 3 -32.57 12.39 -24.94
CA LEU A 3 -31.16 12.14 -24.64
C LEU A 3 -31.10 11.90 -23.13
N THR A 4 -30.91 10.65 -22.73
CA THR A 4 -30.57 10.29 -21.35
C THR A 4 -29.18 10.84 -21.10
N GLY A 5 -29.09 11.96 -20.37
CA GLY A 5 -27.82 12.51 -19.93
C GLY A 5 -27.21 11.58 -18.89
N CYS A 6 -26.00 11.08 -19.15
CA CYS A 6 -25.10 10.66 -18.08
C CYS A 6 -24.80 11.89 -17.24
N THR A 7 -25.41 12.02 -16.07
CA THR A 7 -24.88 12.88 -15.01
C THR A 7 -23.57 12.25 -14.59
N ALA A 8 -22.44 12.81 -15.02
CA ALA A 8 -21.16 12.55 -14.37
C ALA A 8 -21.33 12.96 -12.90
N THR A 9 -21.05 12.04 -11.98
CA THR A 9 -20.96 12.37 -10.56
C THR A 9 -19.81 13.36 -10.40
N GLU A 10 -20.06 14.50 -9.77
CA GLU A 10 -18.97 15.44 -9.49
C GLU A 10 -17.98 14.80 -8.51
N PRO A 11 -16.66 14.89 -8.75
CA PRO A 11 -15.67 14.37 -7.83
C PRO A 11 -15.85 14.93 -6.42
N GLU A 12 -15.88 14.04 -5.44
CA GLU A 12 -16.04 14.35 -4.02
C GLU A 12 -14.74 14.94 -3.45
N PRO A 13 -14.76 16.14 -2.88
CA PRO A 13 -13.57 16.80 -2.36
C PRO A 13 -13.26 16.42 -0.91
N GLY A 14 -12.06 16.75 -0.45
CA GLY A 14 -11.70 16.70 0.97
C GLY A 14 -11.12 15.36 1.41
N TRP A 15 -10.60 14.58 0.46
CA TRP A 15 -9.92 13.32 0.74
C TRP A 15 -8.44 13.55 1.04
N GLU A 16 -7.94 12.80 2.00
CA GLU A 16 -6.53 12.52 2.18
C GLU A 16 -6.19 11.23 1.41
N VAL A 17 -5.11 11.27 0.64
CA VAL A 17 -4.60 10.10 -0.07
C VAL A 17 -3.13 9.94 0.29
N THR A 18 -2.79 8.86 0.99
CA THR A 18 -1.41 8.46 1.22
C THR A 18 -1.00 7.40 0.20
N VAL A 19 0.29 7.08 0.19
CA VAL A 19 0.82 5.96 -0.59
C VAL A 19 1.46 4.94 0.33
N TYR A 20 1.41 3.68 -0.07
CA TYR A 20 2.18 2.60 0.53
C TYR A 20 2.82 1.74 -0.57
N TYR A 21 3.86 1.02 -0.21
CA TYR A 21 4.70 0.30 -1.17
C TYR A 21 5.23 -1.01 -0.59
N THR A 22 5.87 -1.81 -1.43
CA THR A 22 6.63 -2.98 -0.98
C THR A 22 8.09 -2.60 -0.86
N ALA A 23 8.62 -2.62 0.36
CA ALA A 23 10.04 -2.42 0.61
C ALA A 23 10.89 -3.47 -0.14
N VAL A 24 12.10 -3.16 -0.55
CA VAL A 24 12.99 -4.11 -1.24
C VAL A 24 14.30 -4.19 -0.46
N GLU A 25 14.57 -5.37 0.11
CA GLU A 25 15.68 -5.60 1.05
C GLU A 25 17.03 -5.02 0.58
N SER A 26 17.32 -5.05 -0.72
CA SER A 26 18.60 -4.56 -1.25
C SER A 26 18.81 -3.04 -1.15
N PHE A 27 17.77 -2.26 -0.86
CA PHE A 27 17.86 -0.82 -0.64
C PHE A 27 18.04 -0.43 0.84
N HIS A 28 18.04 -1.41 1.73
CA HIS A 28 18.21 -1.25 3.15
C HIS A 28 19.58 -1.79 3.61
N ASP A 29 20.22 -1.10 4.55
CA ASP A 29 21.61 -1.38 4.94
C ASP A 29 21.85 -1.46 6.46
N GLY A 30 20.76 -1.44 7.24
CA GLY A 30 20.78 -1.58 8.68
C GLY A 30 21.38 -2.89 9.17
N ALA A 31 21.63 -2.95 10.48
CA ALA A 31 22.22 -4.15 11.07
C ALA A 31 21.26 -5.34 10.90
N PRO A 32 21.75 -6.55 10.52
CA PRO A 32 20.88 -7.71 10.40
C PRO A 32 20.24 -8.08 11.75
N VAL A 33 18.92 -8.19 11.76
CA VAL A 33 18.11 -8.67 12.89
C VAL A 33 17.42 -9.97 12.52
N ALA A 34 17.23 -10.87 13.48
CA ALA A 34 16.52 -12.12 13.25
C ALA A 34 15.01 -11.86 13.23
N VAL A 35 14.31 -12.40 12.24
CA VAL A 35 12.85 -12.32 12.13
C VAL A 35 12.25 -13.70 12.40
N THR A 36 11.21 -13.73 13.22
CA THR A 36 10.40 -14.92 13.49
C THR A 36 8.96 -14.65 13.11
N GLY A 37 8.27 -15.70 12.69
CA GLY A 37 6.88 -15.59 12.26
C GLY A 37 6.38 -16.90 11.69
N CYS A 38 5.51 -16.81 10.71
CA CYS A 38 4.86 -17.92 10.06
C CYS A 38 5.55 -18.26 8.71
N PRO A 39 5.86 -19.53 8.43
CA PRO A 39 6.46 -19.90 7.15
C PRO A 39 5.48 -19.80 5.96
N THR A 40 4.18 -19.61 6.24
CA THR A 40 3.08 -19.47 5.28
C THR A 40 1.94 -18.66 5.91
N ILE A 41 1.08 -18.03 5.11
CA ILE A 41 -0.08 -17.25 5.59
C ILE A 41 -1.09 -18.04 6.44
N GLU A 42 -1.14 -19.38 6.34
CA GLU A 42 -2.09 -20.24 7.07
C GLU A 42 -1.75 -20.41 8.57
N CYS A 43 -0.74 -19.71 9.07
CA CYS A 43 -0.30 -19.71 10.47
C CYS A 43 -0.62 -18.36 11.13
N GLU A 44 -0.89 -18.37 12.44
CA GLU A 44 -1.17 -17.17 13.23
C GLU A 44 -0.15 -17.08 14.38
N GLY A 45 0.58 -15.97 14.47
CA GLY A 45 1.50 -15.69 15.59
C GLY A 45 2.64 -16.71 15.73
N GLY A 46 3.23 -17.13 14.61
CA GLY A 46 4.31 -18.10 14.57
C GLY A 46 5.62 -17.59 15.19
N ASP A 47 6.45 -18.53 15.65
CA ASP A 47 7.78 -18.27 16.21
C ASP A 47 8.89 -18.92 15.36
N ASP A 48 8.57 -19.38 14.15
CA ASP A 48 9.53 -20.03 13.27
C ASP A 48 10.54 -19.00 12.73
N PRO A 49 11.84 -19.36 12.63
CA PRO A 49 12.82 -18.45 12.06
C PRO A 49 12.56 -18.23 10.57
N LEU A 50 12.32 -16.98 10.17
CA LEU A 50 12.06 -16.59 8.77
C LEU A 50 13.30 -16.03 8.08
N GLY A 51 14.38 -15.79 8.82
CA GLY A 51 15.64 -15.28 8.30
C GLY A 51 16.25 -14.20 9.17
N SER A 52 17.24 -13.51 8.61
CA SER A 52 17.80 -12.31 9.21
C SER A 52 18.01 -11.27 8.13
N TYR A 53 17.43 -10.09 8.34
CA TYR A 53 17.34 -9.01 7.35
C TYR A 53 17.76 -7.68 7.98
N PRO A 54 18.13 -6.66 7.19
CA PRO A 54 18.42 -5.32 7.71
C PRO A 54 17.30 -4.79 8.61
N GLU A 55 17.65 -4.20 9.76
CA GLU A 55 16.65 -3.73 10.75
C GLU A 55 15.67 -2.69 10.18
N ASP A 56 16.15 -1.84 9.27
CA ASP A 56 15.38 -0.84 8.56
C ASP A 56 14.45 -1.43 7.50
N PHE A 57 14.86 -2.52 6.82
CA PHE A 57 13.95 -3.29 5.96
C PHE A 57 12.83 -3.93 6.79
N VAL A 58 13.17 -4.53 7.93
CA VAL A 58 12.17 -5.17 8.82
C VAL A 58 11.17 -4.15 9.33
N GLN A 59 11.64 -2.96 9.74
CA GLN A 59 10.76 -1.85 10.12
C GLN A 59 9.86 -1.40 8.96
N ALA A 60 10.42 -1.26 7.75
CA ALA A 60 9.62 -0.90 6.57
C ALA A 60 8.56 -1.96 6.24
N VAL A 61 8.84 -3.25 6.43
CA VAL A 61 7.82 -4.31 6.29
C VAL A 61 6.71 -4.18 7.33
N GLU A 62 7.05 -3.81 8.57
CA GLU A 62 6.07 -3.54 9.63
C GLU A 62 5.20 -2.31 9.32
N ASP A 63 5.80 -1.24 8.79
CA ASP A 63 5.11 0.01 8.51
C ASP A 63 4.24 -0.07 7.24
N GLU A 64 4.75 -0.71 6.18
CA GLU A 64 4.13 -0.76 4.84
C GLU A 64 3.39 -2.09 4.57
N GLY A 65 3.53 -3.07 5.46
CA GLY A 65 2.87 -4.38 5.41
C GLY A 65 3.58 -5.45 4.58
N THR A 66 4.54 -5.11 3.72
CA THR A 66 5.28 -6.10 2.91
C THR A 66 6.65 -5.64 2.45
N GLY A 67 7.60 -6.58 2.40
CA GLY A 67 8.91 -6.40 1.77
C GLY A 67 9.36 -7.57 0.90
N ARG A 68 10.01 -7.26 -0.22
CA ARG A 68 10.68 -8.22 -1.11
C ARG A 68 12.04 -8.61 -0.55
N ILE A 69 12.22 -9.91 -0.33
CA ILE A 69 13.50 -10.49 0.07
C ILE A 69 14.37 -10.66 -1.18
N THR A 70 15.61 -10.18 -1.13
CA THR A 70 16.58 -10.22 -2.23
C THR A 70 17.82 -11.05 -1.92
N SER A 71 17.98 -11.50 -0.66
CA SER A 71 19.15 -12.24 -0.21
C SER A 71 18.78 -13.53 0.56
N GLY A 72 19.78 -14.37 0.81
CA GLY A 72 19.61 -15.57 1.64
C GLY A 72 18.79 -16.70 1.00
N GLU A 73 18.18 -17.52 1.87
CA GLU A 73 17.41 -18.71 1.49
C GLU A 73 16.08 -18.37 0.81
N HIS A 74 15.46 -17.26 1.21
CA HIS A 74 14.16 -16.80 0.75
C HIS A 74 14.25 -15.70 -0.32
N ALA A 75 15.42 -15.56 -0.96
CA ALA A 75 15.60 -14.58 -2.03
C ALA A 75 14.59 -14.80 -3.16
N GLY A 76 13.79 -13.78 -3.44
CA GLY A 76 12.71 -13.82 -4.42
C GLY A 76 11.32 -13.95 -3.79
N ASP A 77 11.21 -14.33 -2.52
CA ASP A 77 9.96 -14.37 -1.76
C ASP A 77 9.67 -13.01 -1.10
N TYR A 78 8.51 -12.89 -0.46
CA TYR A 78 8.05 -11.71 0.26
C TYR A 78 7.92 -12.02 1.76
N LEU A 79 8.45 -11.12 2.57
CA LEU A 79 8.14 -11.01 3.99
C LEU A 79 6.93 -10.09 4.11
N ASN A 80 5.78 -10.64 4.46
CA ASN A 80 4.56 -9.88 4.72
C ASN A 80 4.39 -9.68 6.23
N TRP A 81 3.61 -8.68 6.63
CA TRP A 81 3.29 -8.41 8.03
C TRP A 81 1.87 -7.88 8.18
N SER A 82 1.23 -8.24 9.30
CA SER A 82 -0.03 -7.65 9.73
C SER A 82 -0.11 -7.67 11.25
N TYR A 83 -0.92 -6.78 11.81
CA TYR A 83 -1.12 -6.68 13.26
C TYR A 83 -1.63 -8.00 13.89
N ASP A 84 -2.54 -8.71 13.21
CA ASP A 84 -3.17 -9.93 13.75
C ASP A 84 -2.33 -11.19 13.53
N THR A 85 -1.50 -11.23 12.48
CA THR A 85 -0.73 -12.43 12.09
C THR A 85 0.72 -12.36 12.57
N GLY A 86 1.32 -11.17 12.60
CA GLY A 86 2.77 -10.98 12.64
C GLY A 86 3.39 -11.18 11.26
N TYR A 87 4.66 -11.58 11.21
CA TYR A 87 5.36 -11.82 9.93
C TYR A 87 4.98 -13.16 9.30
N TRP A 88 4.93 -13.22 7.97
CA TRP A 88 4.93 -14.48 7.24
C TRP A 88 5.66 -14.42 5.89
N LEU A 89 6.04 -15.59 5.37
CA LEU A 89 6.59 -15.73 4.02
C LEU A 89 5.50 -16.04 3.00
N ASP A 90 5.60 -15.44 1.82
CA ASP A 90 4.76 -15.74 0.66
C ASP A 90 5.52 -15.49 -0.65
N THR A 91 4.96 -15.95 -1.76
CA THR A 91 5.43 -15.68 -3.12
C THR A 91 4.88 -14.38 -3.71
N GLU A 92 3.97 -13.70 -3.02
CA GLU A 92 3.32 -12.46 -3.48
C GLU A 92 3.14 -11.47 -2.30
N PRO A 93 3.08 -10.16 -2.57
CA PRO A 93 2.59 -9.17 -1.59
C PRO A 93 1.08 -9.38 -1.39
N ARG A 94 0.61 -9.49 -0.14
CA ARG A 94 -0.79 -9.81 0.18
C ARG A 94 -1.51 -8.62 0.77
N ASN A 95 -2.77 -8.43 0.37
CA ASN A 95 -3.70 -7.55 1.08
C ASN A 95 -4.22 -8.21 2.37
N SER A 96 -5.03 -7.49 3.14
CA SER A 96 -5.70 -7.96 4.36
C SER A 96 -6.58 -9.23 4.19
N HIS A 97 -6.94 -9.57 2.95
CA HIS A 97 -7.75 -10.74 2.60
C HIS A 97 -6.94 -11.95 2.10
N GLY A 98 -5.62 -11.80 1.93
CA GLY A 98 -4.73 -12.83 1.39
C GLY A 98 -4.69 -12.91 -0.13
N ASP A 99 -5.27 -11.95 -0.85
CA ASP A 99 -5.14 -11.81 -2.30
C ASP A 99 -3.92 -10.94 -2.67
N PRO A 100 -3.35 -11.08 -3.88
CA PRO A 100 -2.18 -10.30 -4.29
C PRO A 100 -2.48 -8.79 -4.43
N LEU A 101 -1.61 -7.96 -3.86
CA LEU A 101 -1.57 -6.52 -4.14
C LEU A 101 -1.09 -6.27 -5.58
N ARG A 102 -1.65 -5.24 -6.21
CA ARG A 102 -1.43 -4.88 -7.61
C ARG A 102 -1.05 -3.41 -7.71
N PRO A 103 0.16 -3.09 -8.19
CA PRO A 103 0.63 -1.71 -8.34
C PRO A 103 -0.36 -0.88 -9.16
N PHE A 104 -0.66 0.34 -8.71
CA PHE A 104 -1.56 1.27 -9.41
C PHE A 104 -2.98 0.72 -9.62
N VAL A 105 -3.41 -0.18 -8.73
CA VAL A 105 -4.75 -0.78 -8.71
C VAL A 105 -5.25 -0.93 -7.28
N SER A 106 -4.47 -1.56 -6.40
CA SER A 106 -4.87 -1.82 -5.02
C SER A 106 -4.87 -0.54 -4.19
N ALA A 107 -5.86 -0.41 -3.32
CA ALA A 107 -5.95 0.65 -2.33
C ALA A 107 -6.55 0.12 -1.02
N ALA A 108 -6.21 0.78 0.08
CA ALA A 108 -6.73 0.53 1.42
C ALA A 108 -7.68 1.64 1.84
N ALA A 109 -8.70 1.26 2.61
CA ALA A 109 -9.58 2.18 3.32
C ALA A 109 -10.11 1.50 4.59
N ASP A 110 -10.67 2.28 5.52
CA ASP A 110 -11.43 1.70 6.62
C ASP A 110 -12.71 1.02 6.06
N PRO A 111 -13.00 -0.24 6.43
CA PRO A 111 -14.13 -0.99 5.85
C PRO A 111 -15.50 -0.40 6.19
N ASP A 112 -15.59 0.39 7.27
CA ASP A 112 -16.80 1.13 7.67
C ASP A 112 -16.98 2.44 6.87
N VAL A 113 -15.96 2.88 6.11
CA VAL A 113 -15.94 4.11 5.30
C VAL A 113 -16.17 3.78 3.83
N LEU A 114 -15.29 2.96 3.24
CA LEU A 114 -15.44 2.46 1.88
C LEU A 114 -15.45 0.93 1.90
N PRO A 115 -16.53 0.28 1.40
CA PRO A 115 -16.58 -1.17 1.37
C PRO A 115 -15.58 -1.73 0.36
N GLU A 116 -15.11 -2.95 0.63
CA GLU A 116 -14.32 -3.76 -0.31
C GLU A 116 -14.97 -3.81 -1.71
N GLY A 117 -14.14 -3.73 -2.73
CA GLY A 117 -14.52 -3.71 -4.14
C GLY A 117 -14.98 -2.35 -4.65
N THR A 118 -15.00 -1.31 -3.80
CA THR A 118 -15.27 0.06 -4.23
C THR A 118 -14.21 0.50 -5.23
N ARG A 119 -14.65 0.92 -6.42
CA ARG A 119 -13.78 1.49 -7.44
C ARG A 119 -13.76 3.00 -7.29
N LEU A 120 -12.60 3.59 -7.54
CA LEU A 120 -12.44 5.03 -7.49
C LEU A 120 -11.34 5.51 -8.44
N ARG A 121 -11.37 6.80 -8.72
CA ARG A 121 -10.30 7.52 -9.41
C ARG A 121 -9.93 8.75 -8.62
N ILE A 122 -8.64 9.05 -8.59
CA ILE A 122 -8.17 10.36 -8.14
C ILE A 122 -8.42 11.31 -9.31
N ALA A 123 -9.31 12.28 -9.13
CA ALA A 123 -9.68 13.24 -10.17
C ALA A 123 -8.89 14.55 -10.06
N ASP A 124 -8.40 14.87 -8.87
CA ASP A 124 -7.58 16.05 -8.58
C ASP A 124 -6.74 15.76 -7.33
N CYS A 125 -5.45 16.14 -7.35
CA CYS A 125 -4.53 15.86 -6.24
C CYS A 125 -4.60 16.88 -5.11
N GLY A 126 -5.50 17.86 -5.21
CA GLY A 126 -5.75 18.84 -4.16
C GLY A 126 -4.63 19.87 -4.03
N ASP A 127 -4.35 20.24 -2.78
CA ASP A 127 -3.57 21.43 -2.43
C ASP A 127 -2.16 21.12 -1.91
N ALA A 128 -1.70 19.86 -2.00
CA ALA A 128 -0.40 19.46 -1.46
C ALA A 128 0.77 20.12 -2.22
N GLU A 129 1.61 20.88 -1.50
CA GLU A 129 2.70 21.67 -2.10
C GLU A 129 3.87 20.81 -2.61
N ASP A 130 4.04 19.61 -2.04
CA ASP A 130 5.16 18.71 -2.32
C ASP A 130 4.81 17.65 -3.40
N VAL A 131 3.59 17.66 -3.93
CA VAL A 131 3.18 16.74 -5.01
C VAL A 131 3.55 17.33 -6.36
N THR A 132 4.44 16.66 -7.08
CA THR A 132 4.78 17.07 -8.44
C THR A 132 3.65 16.75 -9.42
N ALA A 133 3.61 17.50 -10.53
CA ALA A 133 2.63 17.25 -11.59
C ALA A 133 2.77 15.83 -12.18
N GLU A 134 3.99 15.30 -12.25
CA GLU A 134 4.26 13.95 -12.76
C GLU A 134 3.65 12.87 -11.87
N VAL A 135 3.89 12.94 -10.55
CA VAL A 135 3.29 12.02 -9.58
C VAL A 135 1.77 12.13 -9.60
N CYS A 136 1.24 13.36 -9.61
CA CYS A 136 -0.20 13.57 -9.69
C CYS A 136 -0.83 12.96 -10.96
N GLU A 137 -0.21 13.18 -12.13
CA GLU A 137 -0.70 12.63 -13.40
C GLU A 137 -0.74 11.10 -13.38
N GLU A 138 0.27 10.43 -12.81
CA GLU A 138 0.29 8.97 -12.72
C GLU A 138 -0.78 8.44 -11.75
N LEU A 139 -0.93 9.06 -10.58
CA LEU A 139 -1.95 8.69 -9.60
C LEU A 139 -3.38 8.88 -10.12
N GLN A 140 -3.61 9.91 -10.96
CA GLN A 140 -4.89 10.15 -11.64
C GLN A 140 -5.16 9.18 -12.80
N ALA A 141 -4.11 8.65 -13.42
CA ALA A 141 -4.23 7.73 -14.55
C ALA A 141 -4.68 6.33 -14.13
N ALA A 142 -4.48 5.97 -12.86
CA ALA A 142 -4.84 4.68 -12.29
C ALA A 142 -6.35 4.52 -12.03
N ASP A 143 -6.80 3.27 -12.12
CA ASP A 143 -8.14 2.83 -11.72
C ASP A 143 -8.01 2.04 -10.42
N TRP A 144 -8.36 2.67 -9.30
CA TRP A 144 -8.15 2.11 -7.98
C TRP A 144 -9.34 1.25 -7.53
N ILE A 145 -9.05 0.23 -6.72
CA ILE A 145 -10.04 -0.61 -6.05
C ILE A 145 -9.66 -0.79 -4.58
N ILE A 146 -10.62 -0.53 -3.69
CA ILE A 146 -10.48 -0.84 -2.26
C ILE A 146 -10.49 -2.37 -2.12
N GLU A 147 -9.35 -2.96 -1.82
CA GLU A 147 -9.21 -4.41 -1.60
C GLU A 147 -8.31 -4.73 -0.40
N ASP A 148 -7.83 -3.70 0.28
CA ASP A 148 -6.97 -3.77 1.45
C ASP A 148 -7.57 -2.92 2.57
N GLU A 149 -7.03 -3.07 3.78
CA GLU A 149 -7.52 -2.37 4.97
C GLU A 149 -6.39 -1.71 5.75
N PHE A 150 -6.67 -0.55 6.33
CA PHE A 150 -5.73 0.08 7.26
C PHE A 150 -5.52 -0.79 8.50
N THR A 151 -4.30 -0.73 9.05
CA THR A 151 -4.10 -1.16 10.44
C THR A 151 -5.04 -0.36 11.35
N PRO A 152 -5.78 -1.01 12.28
CA PRO A 152 -6.80 -0.35 13.08
C PRO A 152 -6.31 0.95 13.74
N GLY A 153 -6.98 2.06 13.40
CA GLY A 153 -6.69 3.39 13.94
C GLY A 153 -5.75 4.27 13.11
N LEU A 154 -5.27 3.79 11.95
CA LEU A 154 -4.49 4.59 11.00
C LEU A 154 -5.31 5.21 9.85
N GLY A 155 -6.53 4.71 9.61
CA GLY A 155 -7.43 5.25 8.58
C GLY A 155 -8.22 6.48 9.04
N GLY A 156 -9.33 6.76 8.35
CA GLY A 156 -10.22 7.87 8.67
C GLY A 156 -11.40 8.02 7.70
N GLU A 157 -12.33 8.91 8.05
CA GLU A 157 -13.60 9.08 7.31
C GLU A 157 -13.41 9.48 5.84
N HIS A 158 -12.31 10.15 5.47
CA HIS A 158 -11.97 10.48 4.08
C HIS A 158 -10.49 10.21 3.79
N HIS A 159 -10.03 9.01 4.11
CA HIS A 159 -8.63 8.61 3.91
C HIS A 159 -8.57 7.31 3.12
N ILE A 160 -7.76 7.31 2.06
CA ILE A 160 -7.37 6.11 1.33
C ILE A 160 -5.85 6.02 1.25
N ASP A 161 -5.33 4.81 1.20
CA ASP A 161 -3.92 4.54 0.92
C ASP A 161 -3.80 3.84 -0.44
N VAL A 162 -2.90 4.28 -1.31
CA VAL A 162 -2.77 3.69 -2.65
C VAL A 162 -1.45 2.96 -2.85
N TYR A 163 -1.52 1.74 -3.39
CA TYR A 163 -0.37 0.86 -3.49
C TYR A 163 0.45 1.13 -4.76
N LEU A 164 1.72 1.48 -4.58
CA LEU A 164 2.64 1.84 -5.69
C LEU A 164 3.40 0.64 -6.28
N GLY A 165 3.49 -0.48 -5.56
CA GLY A 165 4.33 -1.62 -5.93
C GLY A 165 5.65 -1.67 -5.16
N GLU A 166 6.62 -2.41 -5.69
CA GLU A 166 7.96 -2.48 -5.10
C GLU A 166 8.68 -1.13 -5.24
N GLU A 167 9.32 -0.65 -4.17
CA GLU A 167 10.26 0.48 -4.30
C GLU A 167 11.38 0.12 -5.28
N ASP A 168 11.92 1.12 -5.97
CA ASP A 168 12.87 0.94 -7.06
C ASP A 168 14.23 1.61 -6.83
N GLN A 169 14.40 2.27 -5.69
CA GLN A 169 15.63 2.94 -5.29
C GLN A 169 15.77 3.05 -3.78
N ALA A 170 17.00 3.26 -3.32
CA ALA A 170 17.27 3.67 -1.93
C ALA A 170 16.66 5.04 -1.64
N ASP A 171 16.38 5.27 -0.35
CA ASP A 171 15.78 6.50 0.16
C ASP A 171 14.44 6.82 -0.55
N PHE A 172 13.63 5.79 -0.86
CA PHE A 172 12.34 5.95 -1.55
C PHE A 172 11.42 6.96 -0.83
N THR A 173 11.45 6.97 0.50
CA THR A 173 10.67 7.89 1.34
C THR A 173 11.14 9.34 1.28
N GLU A 174 12.30 9.61 0.67
CA GLU A 174 12.80 10.97 0.38
C GLU A 174 12.47 11.42 -1.06
N THR A 175 11.77 10.59 -1.84
CA THR A 175 11.35 10.92 -3.21
C THR A 175 9.98 11.57 -3.26
N ASP A 176 9.67 12.19 -4.41
CA ASP A 176 8.33 12.77 -4.66
C ASP A 176 7.21 11.71 -4.68
N TRP A 177 7.55 10.42 -4.82
CA TRP A 177 6.55 9.33 -4.82
C TRP A 177 6.00 9.05 -3.43
N TYR A 178 6.80 9.21 -2.37
CA TYR A 178 6.35 9.05 -0.99
C TYR A 178 5.63 10.33 -0.54
N THR A 179 4.35 10.41 -0.89
CA THR A 179 3.60 11.66 -0.82
C THR A 179 2.25 11.51 -0.12
N THR A 180 1.66 12.65 0.22
CA THR A 180 0.30 12.74 0.75
C THR A 180 -0.46 13.81 0.00
N LEU A 181 -1.56 13.42 -0.63
CA LEU A 181 -2.49 14.35 -1.25
C LEU A 181 -3.45 14.87 -0.17
N VAL A 182 -3.63 16.17 -0.11
CA VAL A 182 -4.53 16.83 0.85
C VAL A 182 -5.61 17.58 0.11
N ASN A 183 -6.86 17.43 0.54
CA ASN A 183 -8.05 17.94 -0.16
C ASN A 183 -8.17 17.40 -1.60
N ALA A 184 -7.68 16.18 -1.83
CA ALA A 184 -7.87 15.48 -3.10
C ALA A 184 -9.36 15.33 -3.43
N ARG A 185 -9.64 15.13 -4.72
CA ARG A 185 -10.99 14.84 -5.20
C ARG A 185 -11.07 13.43 -5.75
N ILE A 186 -12.05 12.68 -5.28
CA ILE A 186 -12.27 11.30 -5.67
C ILE A 186 -13.54 11.18 -6.53
N GLU A 187 -13.41 10.51 -7.67
CA GLU A 187 -14.55 10.12 -8.51
C GLU A 187 -14.90 8.65 -8.26
N PHE A 188 -16.17 8.38 -7.96
CA PHE A 188 -16.71 7.02 -7.83
C PHE A 188 -17.52 6.67 -9.10
N PRO A 189 -16.99 5.81 -9.99
CA PRO A 189 -17.61 5.45 -11.27
C PRO A 189 -18.82 4.50 -11.18
#